data_AF-A0A7H8UC14-F1
#
_entry.id   AF-A0A7H8UC14-F1
#
_cell.length_a   1.000
_cell.length_b   1.000
_cell.length_c   1.000
_cell.angle_alpha   90.00
_cell.angle_beta   90.00
_cell.angle_gamma   90.00
#
_symmetry.space_group_name_H-M   'P 1'
#
loop_
_entity.id
_entity.type
_entity.pdbx_description
1 polymer ?
#
loop_
_entity_poly.entity_id
_entity_poly.type
_entity_poly.pdbx_seq_one_letter_code
_entity_poly.pdbx_strand_id
1 'polypeptide(L)'
;MLHMLDTNIVSHLVRQHPEVVNRYSHITPEKMCISSVTEAELLYGVAKKQNNKLHETIMEFLKTITICDWDSAAAATYGELRAAMEKKGKVMGDLDQLIAAHAISRGTTIVTNDRAFGMVQNLTVEDWTVAS
;
A
#
# COMPACT_ATOMS: atom_id res chain seq x y z
N MET A 1 -15.19 2.58 4.62
CA MET A 1 -13.80 2.84 5.04
C MET A 1 -12.94 2.88 3.78
N LEU A 2 -11.91 3.73 3.73
CA LEU A 2 -10.98 3.81 2.61
C LEU A 2 -9.88 2.75 2.78
N HIS A 3 -9.56 2.02 1.72
CA HIS A 3 -8.52 1.00 1.69
C HIS A 3 -7.29 1.53 0.96
N MET A 4 -6.14 1.54 1.64
CA MET A 4 -4.86 1.88 1.04
C MET A 4 -4.15 0.59 0.63
N LEU A 5 -3.94 0.38 -0.67
CA LEU A 5 -3.25 -0.80 -1.17
C LEU A 5 -1.74 -0.58 -1.11
N ASP A 6 -1.00 -1.56 -0.58
CA ASP A 6 0.46 -1.55 -0.65
C ASP A 6 0.97 -2.01 -2.03
N THR A 7 2.30 -1.93 -2.21
CA THR A 7 2.96 -2.30 -3.47
C THR A 7 2.81 -3.77 -3.82
N ASN A 8 2.75 -4.65 -2.82
CA ASN A 8 2.60 -6.09 -3.03
C ASN A 8 1.19 -6.45 -3.53
N ILE A 9 0.16 -5.85 -2.97
CA ILE A 9 -1.23 -6.08 -3.38
C ILE A 9 -1.49 -5.53 -4.78
N VAL A 10 -0.96 -4.35 -5.12
CA VAL A 10 -1.01 -3.86 -6.51
C VAL A 10 -0.29 -4.82 -7.46
N SER A 11 0.86 -5.36 -7.05
CA SER A 11 1.58 -6.35 -7.85
C SER A 11 0.78 -7.63 -8.07
N HIS A 12 0.03 -8.10 -7.07
CA HIS A 12 -0.87 -9.26 -7.19
C HIS A 12 -2.06 -8.96 -8.11
N LEU A 13 -2.64 -7.76 -8.02
CA LEU A 13 -3.71 -7.32 -8.91
C LEU A 13 -3.27 -7.33 -10.38
N VAL A 14 -2.09 -6.76 -10.66
CA VAL A 14 -1.49 -6.74 -12.01
C VAL A 14 -1.21 -8.15 -12.54
N ARG A 15 -0.87 -9.09 -11.64
CA ARG A 15 -0.66 -10.51 -11.97
C ARG A 15 -1.95 -11.33 -12.02
N GLN A 16 -3.11 -10.70 -11.88
CA GLN A 16 -4.42 -11.35 -11.91
C GLN A 16 -4.56 -12.43 -10.81
N HIS A 17 -4.05 -12.16 -9.60
CA HIS A 17 -4.25 -13.08 -8.47
C HIS A 17 -5.75 -13.21 -8.17
N PRO A 18 -6.35 -14.42 -8.25
CA PRO A 18 -7.81 -14.57 -8.24
C PRO A 18 -8.52 -13.93 -7.06
N GLU A 19 -8.02 -14.16 -5.83
CA GLU A 19 -8.64 -13.61 -4.62
C GLU A 19 -8.53 -12.08 -4.53
N VAL A 20 -7.40 -11.52 -4.99
CA VAL A 20 -7.17 -10.08 -4.95
C VAL A 20 -8.06 -9.39 -5.99
N VAL A 21 -8.16 -9.95 -7.19
CA VAL A 21 -9.07 -9.47 -8.25
C VAL A 21 -10.53 -9.58 -7.78
N ASN A 22 -10.89 -10.68 -7.13
CA ASN A 22 -12.23 -10.87 -6.59
C ASN A 22 -12.55 -9.81 -5.53
N ARG A 23 -11.70 -9.58 -4.53
CA ARG A 23 -11.95 -8.54 -3.52
C ARG A 23 -11.94 -7.14 -4.12
N TYR A 24 -11.01 -6.85 -5.01
CA TYR A 24 -10.92 -5.55 -5.71
C TYR A 24 -12.19 -5.23 -6.48
N SER A 25 -12.81 -6.21 -7.16
CA SER A 25 -14.05 -5.98 -7.93
C SER A 25 -15.30 -5.71 -7.09
N HIS A 26 -15.28 -6.06 -5.80
CA HIS A 26 -16.39 -5.83 -4.87
C HIS A 26 -16.31 -4.48 -4.13
N ILE A 27 -15.20 -3.76 -4.27
CA ILE A 27 -14.98 -2.45 -3.61
C ILE A 27 -15.01 -1.37 -4.68
N THR A 28 -15.77 -0.30 -4.44
CA THR A 28 -15.86 0.79 -5.41
C THR A 28 -14.53 1.57 -5.48
N PRO A 29 -14.09 2.05 -6.66
CA PRO A 29 -12.81 2.74 -6.81
C PRO A 29 -12.59 3.92 -5.86
N GLU A 30 -13.66 4.64 -5.49
CA GLU A 30 -13.61 5.79 -4.56
C GLU A 30 -13.30 5.37 -3.12
N LYS A 31 -13.40 4.08 -2.80
CA LYS A 31 -13.03 3.48 -1.52
C LYS A 31 -11.67 2.81 -1.56
N MET A 32 -10.87 3.06 -2.60
CA MET A 32 -9.51 2.55 -2.73
C MET A 32 -8.53 3.68 -3.06
N CYS A 33 -7.35 3.60 -2.47
CA CYS A 33 -6.24 4.50 -2.77
C CYS A 33 -4.90 3.77 -2.67
N ILE A 34 -3.84 4.45 -3.09
CA ILE A 34 -2.45 4.09 -2.78
C ILE A 34 -1.73 5.29 -2.18
N SER A 35 -0.66 5.04 -1.45
CA SER A 35 0.29 6.09 -1.06
C SER A 35 1.11 6.53 -2.28
N SER A 36 1.50 7.79 -2.39
CA SER A 36 2.50 8.24 -3.38
C SER A 36 3.85 7.51 -3.22
N VAL A 37 4.13 6.94 -2.03
CA VAL A 37 5.27 6.05 -1.81
C VAL A 37 5.12 4.74 -2.60
N THR A 38 3.92 4.14 -2.58
CA THR A 38 3.59 2.96 -3.39
C THR A 38 3.64 3.28 -4.88
N GLU A 39 3.13 4.45 -5.30
CA GLU A 39 3.29 4.91 -6.68
C GLU A 39 4.76 4.95 -7.10
N ALA A 40 5.64 5.51 -6.26
CA ALA A 40 7.07 5.58 -6.54
C ALA A 40 7.70 4.18 -6.70
N GLU A 41 7.32 3.20 -5.87
CA GLU A 41 7.79 1.82 -6.01
C GLU A 41 7.33 1.15 -7.31
N LEU A 42 6.07 1.38 -7.71
CA LEU A 42 5.53 0.87 -8.96
C LEU A 42 6.27 1.44 -10.17
N LEU A 43 6.48 2.76 -10.19
CA LEU A 43 7.21 3.46 -11.25
C LEU A 43 8.68 3.01 -11.32
N TYR A 44 9.32 2.81 -10.16
CA TYR A 44 10.66 2.21 -10.11
C TYR A 44 10.68 0.81 -10.71
N GLY A 45 9.70 -0.04 -10.37
CA GLY A 45 9.56 -1.39 -10.92
C GLY A 45 9.39 -1.41 -12.44
N VAL A 46 8.61 -0.47 -12.98
CA VAL A 46 8.44 -0.27 -14.42
C VAL A 46 9.76 0.14 -15.09
N ALA A 47 10.44 1.16 -14.55
CA ALA A 47 11.71 1.64 -15.09
C ALA A 47 12.81 0.55 -15.08
N LYS A 48 12.82 -0.29 -14.05
CA LYS A 48 13.81 -1.38 -13.91
C LYS A 48 13.60 -2.53 -14.89
N LYS A 49 12.35 -2.91 -15.18
CA LYS A 49 12.03 -4.12 -15.97
C LYS A 49 12.01 -3.91 -17.48
N GLN A 50 11.93 -2.66 -17.96
CA GLN A 50 11.88 -2.32 -19.39
C GLN A 50 10.87 -3.18 -20.19
N ASN A 51 9.70 -3.44 -19.61
CA ASN A 51 8.65 -4.26 -20.20
C ASN A 51 7.44 -3.39 -20.55
N ASN A 52 7.17 -3.22 -21.86
CA ASN A 52 6.11 -2.34 -22.35
C ASN A 52 4.72 -2.72 -21.83
N LYS A 53 4.42 -4.03 -21.76
CA LYS A 53 3.13 -4.50 -21.25
C LYS A 53 2.95 -4.14 -19.77
N LEU A 54 4.00 -4.32 -18.96
CA LEU A 54 3.95 -3.94 -17.56
C LEU A 54 3.79 -2.42 -17.39
N HIS A 55 4.50 -1.64 -18.21
CA HIS A 55 4.39 -0.19 -18.22
C HIS A 55 2.94 0.25 -18.52
N GLU A 56 2.35 -0.24 -19.60
CA GLU A 56 0.96 0.07 -19.98
C GLU A 56 -0.02 -0.28 -18.86
N THR A 57 0.04 -1.49 -18.30
CA THR A 57 -0.85 -1.91 -17.21
C THR A 57 -0.73 -1.03 -15.96
N ILE A 58 0.49 -0.68 -15.55
CA ILE A 58 0.70 0.18 -14.37
C ILE A 58 0.20 1.59 -14.64
N MET A 59 0.47 2.16 -15.82
CA MET A 59 0.00 3.50 -16.17
C MET A 59 -1.52 3.57 -16.29
N GLU A 60 -2.19 2.50 -16.74
CA GLU A 60 -3.65 2.41 -16.73
C GLU A 60 -4.20 2.32 -15.31
N PHE A 61 -3.59 1.50 -14.44
CA PHE A 61 -3.96 1.41 -13.03
C PHE A 61 -3.82 2.76 -12.30
N LEU A 62 -2.70 3.46 -12.49
CA LEU A 62 -2.46 4.76 -11.84
C LEU A 62 -3.45 5.85 -12.28
N LYS A 63 -4.07 5.72 -13.45
CA LYS A 63 -5.12 6.65 -13.92
C LYS A 63 -6.46 6.43 -13.24
N THR A 64 -6.72 5.24 -12.70
CA THR A 64 -8.03 4.87 -12.15
C THR A 64 -8.07 4.88 -10.62
N ILE A 65 -6.91 4.73 -9.97
CA ILE A 65 -6.80 4.70 -8.51
C ILE A 65 -6.58 6.10 -7.92
N THR A 66 -7.12 6.35 -6.73
CA THR A 66 -6.78 7.57 -5.98
C THR A 66 -5.35 7.46 -5.44
N ILE A 67 -4.50 8.45 -5.72
CA ILE A 67 -3.17 8.55 -5.13
C ILE A 67 -3.23 9.58 -4.00
N CYS A 68 -2.85 9.16 -2.79
CA CYS A 68 -2.73 10.05 -1.65
C CYS A 68 -1.33 10.65 -1.60
N ASP A 69 -1.24 11.98 -1.58
CA ASP A 69 0.02 12.70 -1.43
C ASP A 69 0.60 12.51 -0.02
N TRP A 70 1.92 12.28 0.04
CA TRP A 70 2.67 12.32 1.28
C TRP A 70 2.76 13.76 1.80
N ASP A 71 2.03 14.06 2.87
CA ASP A 71 1.96 15.39 3.46
C ASP A 71 2.62 15.46 4.84
N SER A 72 2.58 16.65 5.46
CA SER A 72 3.18 16.87 6.79
C SER A 72 2.49 16.06 7.89
N ALA A 73 1.22 15.68 7.74
CA ALA A 73 0.54 14.83 8.71
C ALA A 73 1.09 13.41 8.66
N ALA A 74 1.27 12.85 7.45
CA ALA A 74 1.96 11.57 7.26
C ALA A 74 3.38 11.59 7.83
N ALA A 75 4.13 12.69 7.60
CA ALA A 75 5.48 12.85 8.13
C ALA A 75 5.53 12.87 9.68
N ALA A 76 4.59 13.57 10.33
CA ALA A 76 4.50 13.59 11.79
C ALA A 76 4.17 12.20 12.35
N THR A 77 3.18 11.51 11.77
CA THR A 77 2.82 10.14 12.14
C THR A 77 3.98 9.16 11.97
N TYR A 78 4.78 9.32 10.90
CA TYR A 78 5.97 8.50 10.69
C TYR A 78 7.00 8.66 11.82
N GLY A 79 7.28 9.90 12.24
CA GLY A 79 8.24 10.15 13.32
C GLY A 79 7.86 9.45 14.63
N GLU A 80 6.59 9.53 15.01
CA GLU A 80 6.06 8.84 16.18
C GLU A 80 6.08 7.33 16.03
N LEU A 81 5.64 6.82 14.86
CA LEU A 81 5.63 5.38 14.56
C LEU A 81 7.03 4.79 14.62
N ARG A 82 8.00 5.41 13.94
CA ARG A 82 9.39 4.94 13.87
C ARG A 82 9.99 4.83 15.26
N ALA A 83 9.90 5.90 16.06
CA ALA A 83 10.42 5.92 17.42
C ALA A 83 9.77 4.83 18.31
N ALA A 84 8.46 4.63 18.17
CA ALA A 84 7.73 3.61 18.92
C ALA A 84 8.11 2.18 18.53
N MET A 85 8.39 1.93 17.24
CA MET A 85 8.84 0.63 16.75
C MET A 85 10.28 0.31 17.16
N GLU A 86 11.18 1.28 17.05
CA GLU A 86 12.58 1.15 17.48
C GLU A 86 12.69 0.84 18.97
N LYS A 87 11.91 1.54 19.81
CA LYS A 87 11.85 1.28 21.25
C LYS A 87 11.41 -0.16 21.59
N LYS A 88 10.67 -0.82 20.70
CA LYS A 88 10.20 -2.20 20.85
C LYS A 88 11.08 -3.23 20.14
N GLY A 89 12.19 -2.81 19.53
CA GLY A 89 13.09 -3.68 18.78
C GLY A 89 12.46 -4.29 17.53
N LYS A 90 11.45 -3.63 16.94
CA LYS A 90 10.75 -4.12 15.75
C LYS A 90 11.43 -3.59 14.50
N VAL A 91 11.65 -4.47 13.51
CA VAL A 91 12.26 -4.14 12.23
C VAL A 91 11.22 -4.29 11.12
N MET A 92 11.04 -3.25 10.32
CA MET A 92 10.15 -3.19 9.16
C MET A 92 10.86 -2.39 8.07
N GLY A 93 10.60 -2.66 6.78
CA GLY A 93 11.22 -1.91 5.68
C GLY A 93 10.95 -0.41 5.79
N ASP A 94 11.90 0.43 5.38
CA ASP A 94 11.75 1.88 5.55
C ASP A 94 10.58 2.43 4.72
N LEU A 95 10.37 1.93 3.49
CA LEU A 95 9.22 2.31 2.66
C LEU A 95 7.90 1.77 3.24
N ASP A 96 7.90 0.54 3.75
CA ASP A 96 6.72 -0.04 4.39
C ASP A 96 6.31 0.76 5.63
N GLN A 97 7.27 1.26 6.40
CA GLN A 97 6.99 2.14 7.55
C GLN A 97 6.40 3.48 7.12
N LEU A 98 6.85 4.05 6.00
CA LEU A 98 6.21 5.23 5.42
C LEU A 98 4.76 4.89 5.05
N ILE A 99 4.52 3.83 4.28
CA ILE A 99 3.18 3.41 3.87
C ILE A 99 2.27 3.18 5.09
N ALA A 100 2.76 2.49 6.12
CA ALA A 100 2.02 2.27 7.36
C ALA A 100 1.69 3.60 8.07
N ALA A 101 2.65 4.52 8.18
CA ALA A 101 2.40 5.84 8.76
C ALA A 101 1.38 6.65 7.95
N HIS A 102 1.41 6.56 6.62
CA HIS A 102 0.45 7.24 5.76
C HIS A 102 -0.96 6.68 5.93
N ALA A 103 -1.09 5.35 6.05
CA ALA A 103 -2.38 4.72 6.31
C ALA A 103 -2.97 5.17 7.66
N ILE A 104 -2.13 5.25 8.71
CA ILE A 104 -2.54 5.76 10.02
C ILE A 104 -2.98 7.23 9.93
N SER A 105 -2.18 8.10 9.29
CA SER A 105 -2.49 9.53 9.22
C SER A 105 -3.79 9.83 8.46
N ARG A 106 -4.13 8.97 7.49
CA ARG A 106 -5.36 9.03 6.69
C ARG A 106 -6.53 8.26 7.29
N GLY A 107 -6.31 7.50 8.37
CA GLY A 107 -7.34 6.64 8.98
C GLY A 107 -7.85 5.54 8.05
N THR A 108 -6.98 4.98 7.19
CA THR A 108 -7.34 3.94 6.23
C THR A 108 -7.07 2.54 6.79
N THR A 109 -7.70 1.55 6.16
CA THR A 109 -7.26 0.16 6.29
C THR A 109 -6.14 -0.09 5.28
N ILE A 110 -4.98 -0.55 5.74
CA ILE A 110 -3.93 -1.00 4.82
C ILE A 110 -4.28 -2.39 4.31
N VAL A 111 -4.18 -2.58 3.01
CA VAL A 111 -4.32 -3.89 2.36
C VAL A 111 -2.92 -4.35 1.99
N THR A 112 -2.48 -5.46 2.58
CA THR A 112 -1.13 -6.00 2.41
C THR A 112 -1.13 -7.50 2.72
N ASN A 113 -0.23 -8.25 2.08
CA ASN A 113 0.09 -9.63 2.48
C ASN A 113 1.40 -9.72 3.28
N ASP A 114 2.00 -8.58 3.66
CA ASP A 114 3.18 -8.53 4.52
C ASP A 114 2.76 -8.50 6.00
N ARG A 115 3.16 -9.55 6.71
CA ARG A 115 2.90 -9.72 8.14
C ARG A 115 3.58 -8.65 9.00
N ALA A 116 4.59 -7.94 8.49
CA ALA A 116 5.26 -6.87 9.21
C ALA A 116 4.31 -5.74 9.60
N PHE A 117 3.30 -5.44 8.77
CA PHE A 117 2.28 -4.43 9.07
C PHE A 117 1.43 -4.78 10.29
N GLY A 118 1.23 -6.07 10.58
CA GLY A 118 0.54 -6.52 11.81
C GLY A 118 1.28 -6.17 13.10
N MET A 119 2.54 -5.75 13.02
CA MET A 119 3.30 -5.29 14.18
C MET A 119 3.02 -3.81 14.53
N VAL A 120 2.40 -3.07 13.63
CA VAL A 120 2.14 -1.63 13.78
C VAL A 120 0.90 -1.42 14.66
N GLN A 121 1.02 -0.56 15.68
CA GLN A 121 -0.11 -0.25 16.54
C GLN A 121 -1.06 0.74 15.87
N ASN A 122 -2.36 0.59 16.13
CA ASN A 122 -3.43 1.45 15.59
C ASN A 122 -3.56 1.42 14.06
N LEU A 123 -3.01 0.39 13.41
CA LEU A 123 -3.18 0.16 11.99
C LEU A 123 -4.18 -0.98 11.77
N THR A 124 -5.20 -0.73 10.96
CA THR A 124 -6.14 -1.78 10.53
C THR A 124 -5.55 -2.43 9.29
N VAL A 125 -5.38 -3.75 9.31
CA VAL A 125 -4.70 -4.53 8.26
C VAL A 125 -5.66 -5.56 7.69
N GLU A 126 -5.75 -5.63 6.36
CA GLU A 126 -6.44 -6.70 5.63
C GLU A 126 -5.48 -7.39 4.67
N ASP A 127 -5.59 -8.71 4.58
CA ASP A 127 -4.92 -9.51 3.55
C ASP A 127 -5.96 -10.01 2.54
N TRP A 128 -5.83 -9.57 1.29
CA TRP A 128 -6.71 -9.98 0.18
C TRP A 128 -6.20 -11.19 -0.59
N THR A 129 -5.05 -11.75 -0.21
CA THR A 129 -4.48 -12.96 -0.84
C THR A 129 -5.03 -14.24 -0.24
N VAL A 130 -5.69 -14.16 0.92
CA VAL A 130 -6.34 -15.29 1.58
C VAL A 130 -7.84 -15.29 1.32
N ALA A 131 -8.41 -16.49 1.13
CA ALA A 131 -9.85 -16.65 1.01
C ALA A 131 -10.54 -16.23 2.32
N SER A 132 -11.66 -15.52 2.17
CA SER A 132 -12.53 -15.09 3.27
C SER A 132 -13.26 -16.28 3.91
#